data_AF-A0AAV5DBW2-F1
#
_entry.id   AF-A0AAV5DBW2-F1
#
_cell.length_a   1.000
_cell.length_b   1.000
_cell.length_c   1.000
_cell.angle_alpha   90.00
_cell.angle_beta   90.00
_cell.angle_gamma   90.00
#
_symmetry.space_group_name_H-M   'P 1'
#
loop_
_entity.id
_entity.type
_entity.pdbx_description
1 polymer ?
#
loop_
_entity_poly.entity_id
_entity_poly.type
_entity_poly.pdbx_seq_one_letter_code
_entity_poly.pdbx_strand_id
1 'polypeptide(L)'
;MEVPWLLVVHGLVTALVVVSFLCGQWPIFEGTFIQRIHQFLTFGAYHYLLRLVQAVCGNGARDLVLGVEQYCCDRPNPILQVPVTLHRYLSVLAVVVGSVLFVLTSFSDPGTVTHENVSQYVSSYPYDNIIYVEKECSTCKITRPARAKHCRICDRCVARFDHHCGWMNNCIGEKNTRYFVAFLVW
;
A
#
# COMPACT_ATOMS: atom_id res chain seq x y z
N MET A 1 -16.59 1.31 -29.16
CA MET A 1 -15.49 1.08 -28.20
C MET A 1 -14.89 -0.27 -28.56
N GLU A 2 -13.73 -0.28 -29.20
CA GLU A 2 -13.05 -1.54 -29.50
C GLU A 2 -12.63 -2.16 -28.17
N VAL A 3 -13.12 -3.37 -27.89
CA VAL A 3 -12.67 -4.11 -26.72
C VAL A 3 -11.17 -4.35 -26.93
N PRO A 4 -10.28 -3.91 -26.03
CA PRO A 4 -8.86 -4.19 -26.16
C PRO A 4 -8.67 -5.70 -25.93
N TRP A 5 -8.75 -6.48 -26.99
CA TRP A 5 -8.68 -7.94 -26.96
C TRP A 5 -7.43 -8.45 -26.24
N LEU A 6 -6.33 -7.69 -26.29
CA LEU A 6 -5.12 -7.95 -25.52
C LEU A 6 -5.38 -7.98 -24.00
N LEU A 7 -6.19 -7.05 -23.48
CA LEU A 7 -6.55 -7.00 -22.06
C LEU A 7 -7.45 -8.17 -21.67
N VAL A 8 -8.36 -8.58 -22.55
CA VAL A 8 -9.22 -9.75 -22.34
C VAL A 8 -8.38 -11.03 -22.30
N VAL A 9 -7.49 -11.22 -23.27
CA VAL A 9 -6.58 -12.38 -23.31
C VAL A 9 -5.67 -12.40 -22.08
N HIS A 10 -5.07 -11.26 -21.72
CA HIS A 10 -4.26 -11.16 -20.51
C HIS A 10 -5.06 -11.51 -19.25
N GLY A 11 -6.30 -11.00 -19.13
CA GLY A 11 -7.19 -11.30 -18.02
C GLY A 11 -7.51 -12.79 -17.91
N LEU A 12 -7.80 -13.45 -19.03
CA LEU A 12 -8.08 -14.90 -19.07
C LEU A 12 -6.85 -15.75 -18.70
N VAL A 13 -5.67 -15.39 -19.22
CA VAL A 13 -4.41 -16.09 -18.89
C VAL A 13 -4.07 -15.91 -17.41
N THR A 14 -4.16 -14.68 -16.90
CA THR A 14 -3.91 -14.38 -15.48
C THR A 14 -4.91 -15.13 -14.59
N ALA A 15 -6.19 -15.14 -14.94
CA ALA A 15 -7.20 -15.91 -14.20
C ALA A 15 -6.90 -17.41 -14.20
N LEU A 16 -6.50 -17.98 -15.34
CA LEU A 16 -6.12 -19.39 -15.43
C LEU A 16 -4.91 -19.71 -14.53
N VAL A 17 -3.87 -18.87 -14.54
CA VAL A 17 -2.68 -19.04 -13.70
C VAL A 17 -3.05 -18.95 -12.23
N VAL A 18 -3.82 -17.94 -11.83
CA VAL A 18 -4.25 -17.72 -10.43
C VAL A 18 -5.12 -18.88 -9.94
N VAL A 19 -6.13 -19.30 -10.72
CA VAL A 19 -6.99 -20.43 -10.37
C VAL A 19 -6.20 -21.72 -10.26
N SER A 20 -5.28 -21.98 -11.20
CA SER A 20 -4.42 -23.17 -11.15
C SER A 20 -3.50 -23.14 -9.94
N PHE A 21 -2.91 -22.00 -9.62
CA PHE A 21 -2.03 -21.85 -8.46
C PHE A 21 -2.78 -22.08 -7.14
N LEU A 22 -3.92 -21.43 -6.94
CA LEU A 22 -4.67 -21.47 -5.68
C LEU A 22 -5.46 -22.77 -5.49
N CYS A 23 -6.15 -23.22 -6.55
CA CYS A 23 -7.15 -24.28 -6.46
C CYS A 23 -6.72 -25.59 -7.14
N GLY A 24 -5.65 -25.62 -7.94
CA GLY A 24 -5.32 -26.79 -8.76
C GLY A 24 -4.91 -28.05 -7.99
N GLN A 25 -4.70 -27.95 -6.67
CA GLN A 25 -4.50 -29.08 -5.75
C GLN A 25 -5.81 -29.74 -5.29
N TRP A 26 -6.98 -29.16 -5.60
CA TRP A 26 -8.26 -29.66 -5.13
C TRP A 26 -8.69 -30.95 -5.88
N PRO A 27 -9.45 -31.85 -5.23
CA PRO A 27 -9.88 -33.11 -5.85
C PRO A 27 -10.66 -32.93 -7.16
N ILE A 28 -11.42 -31.84 -7.30
CA ILE A 28 -12.20 -31.54 -8.52
C ILE A 28 -11.33 -31.33 -9.77
N PHE A 29 -10.04 -31.04 -9.61
CA PHE A 29 -9.10 -30.82 -10.71
C PHE A 29 -8.16 -32.00 -10.93
N GLU A 30 -8.35 -33.13 -10.24
CA GLU A 30 -7.49 -34.30 -10.38
C GLU A 30 -7.49 -34.84 -11.82
N GLY A 31 -6.28 -35.07 -12.36
CA GLY A 31 -6.05 -35.48 -13.74
C GLY A 31 -6.24 -34.37 -14.80
N THR A 32 -6.69 -33.18 -14.41
CA THR A 32 -7.01 -32.11 -15.37
C THR A 32 -5.79 -31.27 -15.75
N PHE A 33 -5.94 -30.47 -16.81
CA PHE A 33 -4.93 -29.49 -17.22
C PHE A 33 -4.62 -28.45 -16.14
N ILE A 34 -5.61 -28.08 -15.31
CA ILE A 34 -5.43 -27.13 -14.20
C ILE A 34 -4.48 -27.71 -13.14
N GLN A 35 -4.63 -28.99 -12.79
CA GLN A 35 -3.69 -29.65 -11.87
C GLN A 35 -2.27 -29.75 -12.47
N ARG A 36 -2.15 -29.97 -13.78
CA ARG A 36 -0.83 -29.97 -14.45
C ARG A 36 -0.15 -28.59 -14.38
N ILE A 37 -0.91 -27.51 -14.63
CA ILE A 37 -0.39 -26.15 -14.46
C ILE A 37 0.02 -25.92 -13.00
N HIS A 38 -0.82 -26.32 -12.04
CA HIS A 38 -0.49 -26.21 -10.62
C HIS A 38 0.85 -26.89 -10.30
N GLN A 39 0.99 -28.17 -10.64
CA GLN A 39 2.22 -28.94 -10.42
C GLN A 39 3.45 -28.30 -11.08
N PHE A 40 3.29 -27.74 -12.28
CA PHE A 40 4.35 -27.01 -12.95
C PHE A 40 4.74 -25.73 -12.21
N LEU A 41 3.76 -24.91 -11.80
CA LEU A 41 4.02 -23.66 -11.10
C LEU A 41 4.61 -23.85 -9.70
N THR A 42 4.18 -24.89 -8.97
CA THR A 42 4.59 -25.11 -7.58
C THR A 42 5.92 -25.87 -7.45
N PHE A 43 6.16 -26.87 -8.29
CA PHE A 43 7.35 -27.72 -8.18
C PHE A 43 8.11 -27.85 -9.50
N GLY A 44 7.40 -27.97 -10.61
CA GLY A 44 7.99 -28.26 -11.91
C GLY A 44 9.00 -27.20 -12.37
N ALA A 45 8.63 -25.92 -12.34
CA ALA A 45 9.49 -24.81 -12.76
C ALA A 45 10.80 -24.78 -11.97
N TYR A 46 10.72 -24.99 -10.66
CA TYR A 46 11.90 -25.10 -9.79
C TYR A 46 12.78 -26.29 -10.15
N HIS A 47 12.18 -27.47 -10.37
CA HIS A 47 12.92 -28.66 -10.80
C HIS A 47 13.58 -28.48 -12.17
N TYR A 48 12.92 -27.81 -13.12
CA TYR A 48 13.50 -27.48 -14.42
C TYR A 48 14.67 -26.50 -14.29
N LEU A 49 14.55 -25.49 -13.42
CA LEU A 49 15.64 -24.57 -13.10
C LEU A 49 16.85 -25.33 -12.53
N LEU A 50 16.64 -26.22 -11.55
CA LEU A 50 17.73 -27.02 -10.98
C LEU A 50 18.40 -27.92 -12.03
N ARG A 51 17.63 -28.54 -12.92
CA ARG A 51 18.18 -29.32 -14.04
C ARG A 51 18.96 -28.45 -15.02
N LEU A 52 18.50 -27.24 -15.29
CA LEU A 52 19.20 -26.28 -16.13
C LEU A 52 20.53 -25.86 -15.50
N VAL A 53 20.52 -25.49 -14.21
CA VAL A 53 21.74 -25.17 -13.45
C VAL A 53 22.71 -26.35 -13.45
N GLN A 54 22.21 -27.57 -13.26
CA GLN A 54 23.03 -28.78 -13.33
C GLN A 54 23.63 -28.99 -14.73
N ALA A 55 22.86 -28.75 -15.79
CA ALA A 55 23.32 -28.92 -17.17
C ALA A 55 24.36 -27.87 -17.59
N VAL A 56 24.21 -26.63 -17.13
CA VAL A 56 25.10 -25.50 -17.51
C VAL A 56 26.33 -25.43 -16.61
N CYS A 57 26.16 -25.63 -15.30
CA CYS A 57 27.18 -25.37 -14.28
C CYS A 57 27.65 -26.63 -13.53
N GLY A 58 27.08 -27.79 -13.83
CA GLY A 58 27.44 -29.07 -13.23
C GLY A 58 26.77 -29.34 -11.87
N ASN A 59 27.05 -30.53 -11.33
CA ASN A 59 26.40 -31.03 -10.11
C ASN A 59 26.69 -30.15 -8.88
N GLY A 60 27.92 -29.62 -8.75
CA GLY A 60 28.28 -28.77 -7.60
C GLY A 60 27.46 -27.49 -7.50
N ALA A 61 27.07 -26.89 -8.62
CA ALA A 61 26.22 -25.70 -8.62
C ALA A 61 24.78 -26.02 -8.19
N ARG A 62 24.22 -27.17 -8.64
CA ARG A 62 22.92 -27.66 -8.17
C ARG A 62 22.95 -27.92 -6.67
N ASP A 63 23.98 -28.60 -6.18
CA ASP A 63 24.13 -28.94 -4.77
C ASP A 63 24.33 -27.69 -3.90
N LEU A 64 24.99 -26.65 -4.42
CA LEU A 64 25.06 -25.35 -3.77
C LEU A 64 23.69 -24.69 -3.66
N VAL A 65 22.88 -24.68 -4.73
CA VAL A 65 21.52 -24.11 -4.69
C VAL A 65 20.65 -24.87 -3.69
N LEU A 66 20.67 -26.20 -3.70
CA LEU A 66 19.97 -27.04 -2.72
C LEU A 66 20.49 -26.82 -1.29
N GLY A 67 21.79 -26.62 -1.13
CA GLY A 67 22.40 -26.33 0.17
C GLY A 67 21.97 -24.95 0.72
N VAL A 68 21.86 -23.95 -0.15
CA VAL A 68 21.33 -22.62 0.18
C VAL A 68 19.84 -22.71 0.52
N GLU A 69 19.04 -23.43 -0.27
CA GLU A 69 17.62 -23.67 0.03
C GLU A 69 17.45 -24.34 1.38
N GLN A 70 18.17 -25.44 1.63
CA GLN A 70 18.15 -26.12 2.93
C GLN A 70 18.56 -25.16 4.06
N TYR A 71 19.57 -24.32 3.84
CA TYR A 71 20.05 -23.34 4.82
C TYR A 71 19.02 -22.24 5.12
N CYS A 72 18.35 -21.71 4.09
CA CYS A 72 17.42 -20.59 4.18
C CYS A 72 15.99 -21.00 4.59
N CYS A 73 15.52 -22.16 4.12
CA CYS A 73 14.12 -22.56 4.23
C CYS A 73 13.89 -23.68 5.25
N ASP A 74 14.83 -24.62 5.42
CA ASP A 74 14.61 -25.87 6.17
C ASP A 74 15.63 -26.12 7.31
N ARG A 75 16.18 -25.08 7.95
CA ARG A 75 17.07 -25.23 9.12
C ARG A 75 16.34 -25.01 10.46
N PRO A 76 16.28 -26.02 11.35
CA PRO A 76 16.06 -25.81 12.78
C PRO A 76 17.38 -25.33 13.44
N ASN A 77 17.77 -24.06 13.24
CA ASN A 77 18.86 -23.43 14.00
C ASN A 77 18.32 -22.36 14.95
N PRO A 78 18.33 -22.59 16.29
CA PRO A 78 17.75 -21.68 17.27
C PRO A 78 18.30 -20.24 17.20
N ILE A 79 19.59 -20.07 16.88
CA ILE A 79 20.27 -18.76 16.89
C ILE A 79 19.82 -17.89 15.69
N LEU A 80 19.55 -18.49 14.54
CA LEU A 80 19.04 -17.80 13.35
C LEU A 80 17.51 -17.68 13.36
N GLN A 81 16.80 -18.54 14.10
CA GLN A 81 15.35 -18.43 14.30
C GLN A 81 14.95 -17.20 15.10
N VAL A 82 15.78 -16.74 16.06
CA VAL A 82 15.50 -15.52 16.83
C VAL A 82 15.38 -14.26 15.95
N PRO A 83 16.38 -13.90 15.11
CA PRO A 83 16.27 -12.73 14.24
C PRO A 83 15.18 -12.88 13.17
N VAL A 84 14.95 -14.08 12.63
CA VAL A 84 13.86 -14.32 11.65
C VAL A 84 12.48 -14.18 12.31
N THR A 85 12.31 -14.74 13.50
CA THR A 85 11.06 -14.64 14.27
C THR A 85 10.81 -13.20 14.73
N LEU A 86 11.86 -12.50 15.17
CA LEU A 86 11.80 -11.08 15.50
C LEU A 86 11.45 -10.25 14.27
N HIS A 87 12.11 -10.47 13.13
CA HIS A 87 11.80 -9.79 11.88
C HIS A 87 10.35 -10.03 11.45
N ARG A 88 9.83 -11.26 11.59
CA ARG A 88 8.42 -11.58 11.33
C ARG A 88 7.49 -10.74 12.21
N TYR A 89 7.70 -10.71 13.53
CA TYR A 89 6.86 -9.93 14.42
C TYR A 89 7.00 -8.42 14.22
N LEU A 90 8.21 -7.93 14.01
CA LEU A 90 8.47 -6.52 13.69
C LEU A 90 7.83 -6.12 12.37
N SER A 91 7.85 -6.97 11.35
CA SER A 91 7.20 -6.71 10.06
C SER A 91 5.68 -6.70 10.17
N VAL A 92 5.10 -7.60 10.97
CA VAL A 92 3.66 -7.59 11.25
C VAL A 92 3.28 -6.31 12.01
N LEU A 93 4.04 -5.96 13.06
CA LEU A 93 3.87 -4.69 13.76
C LEU A 93 4.05 -3.51 12.81
N ALA A 94 4.99 -3.62 11.86
CA ALA A 94 5.28 -2.62 10.86
C ALA A 94 4.02 -2.33 9.99
N VAL A 95 3.39 -3.38 9.50
CA VAL A 95 2.17 -3.25 8.71
C VAL A 95 1.00 -2.71 9.53
N VAL A 96 0.86 -3.16 10.78
CA VAL A 96 -0.25 -2.74 11.66
C VAL A 96 -0.18 -1.24 11.98
N VAL A 97 0.98 -0.73 12.41
CA VAL A 97 1.11 0.70 12.74
C VAL A 97 0.93 1.58 11.50
N GLY A 98 1.49 1.19 10.35
CA GLY A 98 1.29 1.92 9.10
C GLY A 98 -0.18 1.97 8.67
N SER A 99 -0.89 0.86 8.79
CA SER A 99 -2.32 0.77 8.50
C SER A 99 -3.14 1.66 9.45
N VAL A 100 -2.80 1.67 10.75
CA VAL A 100 -3.45 2.53 11.74
C VAL A 100 -3.21 4.02 11.41
N LEU A 101 -1.98 4.42 11.10
CA LEU A 101 -1.66 5.80 10.73
C LEU A 101 -2.37 6.23 9.44
N PHE A 102 -2.46 5.34 8.45
CA PHE A 102 -3.22 5.56 7.22
C PHE A 102 -4.70 5.79 7.52
N VAL A 103 -5.32 4.93 8.33
CA VAL A 103 -6.74 5.06 8.74
C VAL A 103 -6.97 6.35 9.51
N LEU A 104 -6.11 6.65 10.50
CA LEU A 104 -6.21 7.89 11.27
C LEU A 104 -6.13 9.12 10.37
N THR A 105 -5.19 9.14 9.41
CA THR A 105 -5.07 10.27 8.48
C THR A 105 -6.28 10.39 7.55
N SER A 106 -6.79 9.27 7.07
CA SER A 106 -7.90 9.21 6.11
C SER A 106 -9.23 9.65 6.73
N PHE A 107 -9.49 9.30 7.99
CA PHE A 107 -10.78 9.56 8.63
C PHE A 107 -10.79 10.71 9.65
N SER A 108 -9.63 11.28 10.00
CA SER A 108 -9.59 12.45 10.89
C SER A 108 -10.09 13.72 10.19
N ASP A 109 -10.73 14.61 10.96
CA ASP A 109 -11.01 15.97 10.51
C ASP A 109 -9.67 16.68 10.17
N PRO A 110 -9.48 17.19 8.95
CA PRO A 110 -8.27 17.93 8.60
C PRO A 110 -8.20 19.32 9.24
N GLY A 111 -9.28 19.79 9.87
CA GLY A 111 -9.43 21.15 10.35
C GLY A 111 -10.43 21.91 9.47
N THR A 112 -11.62 21.33 9.29
CA THR A 112 -12.68 21.92 8.48
C THR A 112 -13.16 23.23 9.11
N VAL A 113 -13.13 24.31 8.32
CA VAL A 113 -13.57 25.64 8.75
C VAL A 113 -15.05 25.81 8.40
N THR A 114 -15.85 26.15 9.39
CA THR A 114 -17.30 26.35 9.30
C THR A 114 -17.68 27.74 9.83
N HIS A 115 -18.93 28.16 9.65
CA HIS A 115 -19.40 29.45 10.16
C HIS A 115 -19.31 29.56 11.70
N GLU A 116 -19.38 28.43 12.41
CA GLU A 116 -19.34 28.39 13.86
C GLU A 116 -17.92 28.54 14.42
N ASN A 117 -16.91 28.04 13.69
CA ASN A 117 -15.52 28.01 14.18
C ASN A 117 -14.58 29.00 13.47
N VAL A 118 -15.05 29.71 12.43
CA VAL A 118 -14.22 30.63 11.64
C VAL A 118 -13.60 31.73 12.48
N SER A 119 -14.35 32.31 13.43
CA SER A 119 -13.85 33.38 14.32
C SER A 119 -12.67 32.92 15.16
N GLN A 120 -12.73 31.68 15.66
CA GLN A 120 -11.63 31.07 16.40
C GLN A 120 -10.39 30.92 15.51
N TYR A 121 -10.54 30.39 14.29
CA TYR A 121 -9.41 30.23 13.38
C TYR A 121 -8.80 31.55 12.94
N VAL A 122 -9.62 32.58 12.65
CA VAL A 122 -9.13 33.92 12.31
C VAL A 122 -8.36 34.53 13.49
N SER A 123 -8.80 34.31 14.73
CA SER A 123 -8.07 34.78 15.91
C SER A 123 -6.75 34.05 16.15
N SER A 124 -6.69 32.74 15.86
CA SER A 124 -5.48 31.92 16.05
C SER A 124 -4.44 32.16 14.95
N TYR A 125 -4.89 32.54 13.75
CA TYR A 125 -4.05 32.80 12.58
C TYR A 125 -4.34 34.20 12.02
N PRO A 126 -3.84 35.26 12.70
CA PRO A 126 -4.06 36.63 12.27
C PRO A 126 -3.42 36.91 10.92
N TYR A 127 -4.02 37.83 10.16
CA TYR A 127 -3.51 38.28 8.88
C TYR A 127 -2.25 39.13 9.08
N ASP A 128 -1.21 38.86 8.30
CA ASP A 128 0.00 39.69 8.27
C ASP A 128 -0.12 40.87 7.30
N ASN A 129 -1.15 40.88 6.44
CA ASN A 129 -1.37 41.84 5.38
C ASN A 129 -0.21 41.98 4.38
N ILE A 130 0.66 40.98 4.30
CA ILE A 130 1.77 40.88 3.35
C ILE A 130 1.54 39.67 2.45
N ILE A 131 1.42 38.49 3.06
CA ILE A 131 1.20 37.22 2.37
C ILE A 131 -0.27 36.81 2.49
N TYR A 132 -0.84 37.00 3.67
CA TYR A 132 -2.22 36.65 4.00
C TYR A 132 -3.00 37.91 4.32
N VAL A 133 -3.88 38.29 3.39
CA VAL A 133 -4.87 39.35 3.55
C VAL A 133 -6.25 38.71 3.74
N GLU A 134 -7.14 39.42 4.41
CA GLU A 134 -8.51 38.98 4.62
C GLU A 134 -9.23 38.76 3.28
N LYS A 135 -9.74 37.55 3.06
CA LYS A 135 -10.49 37.18 1.86
C LYS A 135 -11.60 36.22 2.18
N GLU A 136 -12.80 36.49 1.68
CA GLU A 136 -13.90 35.53 1.74
C GLU A 136 -13.67 34.36 0.77
N CYS A 137 -14.18 33.17 1.14
CA CYS A 137 -14.33 32.06 0.21
C CYS A 137 -15.61 32.26 -0.62
N SER A 138 -15.47 32.30 -1.95
CA SER A 138 -16.61 32.47 -2.85
C SER A 138 -17.65 31.34 -2.77
N THR A 139 -17.24 30.12 -2.43
CA THR A 139 -18.10 28.94 -2.34
C THR A 139 -18.73 28.83 -0.95
N CYS A 140 -17.91 28.77 0.10
CA CYS A 140 -18.38 28.55 1.47
C CYS A 140 -18.92 29.81 2.16
N LYS A 141 -18.72 31.01 1.60
CA LYS A 141 -19.18 32.30 2.17
C LYS A 141 -18.68 32.58 3.59
N ILE A 142 -17.48 32.11 3.90
CA ILE A 142 -16.77 32.38 5.15
C ILE A 142 -15.51 33.19 4.89
N THR A 143 -15.15 34.06 5.84
CA THR A 143 -13.83 34.72 5.85
C THR A 143 -12.75 33.66 6.01
N ARG A 144 -11.85 33.51 5.04
CA ARG A 144 -10.81 32.47 5.09
C ARG A 144 -9.72 32.86 6.08
N PRO A 145 -9.50 32.07 7.15
CA PRO A 145 -8.37 32.29 8.05
C PRO A 145 -7.04 32.27 7.28
N ALA A 146 -6.00 32.92 7.82
CA ALA A 146 -4.68 32.86 7.20
C ALA A 146 -4.24 31.40 7.00
N ARG A 147 -3.60 31.12 5.85
CA ARG A 147 -3.17 29.77 5.42
C ARG A 147 -4.31 28.77 5.13
N ALA A 148 -5.58 29.12 5.27
CA ALA A 148 -6.69 28.25 4.89
C ALA A 148 -6.95 28.29 3.38
N LYS A 149 -7.42 27.18 2.80
CA LYS A 149 -7.86 27.11 1.39
C LYS A 149 -9.15 26.31 1.26
N HIS A 150 -9.93 26.60 0.22
CA HIS A 150 -11.09 25.81 -0.16
C HIS A 150 -10.62 24.64 -1.03
N CYS A 151 -10.90 23.41 -0.61
CA CYS A 151 -10.68 22.22 -1.42
C CYS A 151 -11.94 21.96 -2.26
N ARG A 152 -11.83 22.10 -3.58
CA ARG A 152 -12.93 21.83 -4.51
C ARG A 152 -13.37 20.36 -4.54
N ILE A 153 -12.46 19.42 -4.24
CA ILE A 153 -12.75 17.98 -4.25
C ILE A 153 -13.61 17.60 -3.05
N CYS A 154 -13.26 18.10 -1.85
CA CYS A 154 -14.04 17.85 -0.63
C CYS A 154 -15.14 18.89 -0.38
N ASP A 155 -15.27 19.90 -1.24
CA ASP A 155 -16.20 21.03 -1.15
C ASP A 155 -16.24 21.71 0.24
N ARG A 156 -15.05 21.97 0.80
CA ARG A 156 -14.92 22.59 2.14
C ARG A 156 -13.65 23.42 2.28
N CYS A 157 -13.71 24.41 3.16
CA CYS A 157 -12.53 25.14 3.61
C CYS A 157 -11.79 24.35 4.69
N VAL A 158 -10.46 24.31 4.61
CA VAL A 158 -9.60 23.60 5.55
C VAL A 158 -8.53 24.56 6.08
N ALA A 159 -8.38 24.61 7.40
CA ALA A 159 -7.38 25.40 8.11
C ALA A 159 -5.97 24.84 7.88
N ARG A 160 -4.99 25.75 7.71
CA ARG A 160 -3.60 25.42 7.34
C ARG A 160 -3.52 24.34 6.25
N PHE A 161 -4.31 24.53 5.19
CA PHE A 161 -4.42 23.57 4.11
C PHE A 161 -3.07 23.32 3.43
N ASP A 162 -2.68 22.06 3.34
CA ASP A 162 -1.52 21.61 2.59
C ASP A 162 -1.95 21.14 1.19
N HIS A 163 -2.64 19.99 1.12
CA HIS A 163 -3.18 19.44 -0.12
C HIS A 163 -4.41 18.54 0.11
N HIS A 164 -5.08 18.16 -0.97
CA HIS A 164 -6.00 17.02 -0.97
C HIS A 164 -5.23 15.78 -1.39
N CYS A 165 -5.17 14.77 -0.52
CA CYS A 165 -4.46 13.54 -0.84
C CYS A 165 -5.43 12.50 -1.40
N GLY A 166 -5.27 12.16 -2.68
CA GLY A 166 -6.09 11.13 -3.33
C GLY A 166 -5.91 9.74 -2.71
N TRP A 167 -4.75 9.45 -2.14
CA TRP A 167 -4.46 8.15 -1.49
C TRP A 167 -5.27 7.95 -0.21
N MET A 168 -5.42 9.01 0.59
CA MET A 168 -6.19 8.97 1.84
C MET A 168 -7.65 9.39 1.62
N ASN A 169 -8.01 9.81 0.41
CA ASN A 169 -9.31 10.40 0.06
C ASN A 169 -9.75 11.49 1.05
N ASN A 170 -8.80 12.29 1.54
CA ASN A 170 -9.03 13.32 2.55
C ASN A 170 -8.08 14.49 2.34
N CYS A 171 -8.43 15.67 2.86
CA CYS A 171 -7.49 16.79 2.90
C CYS A 171 -6.44 16.56 3.97
N ILE A 172 -5.25 17.12 3.77
CA ILE A 172 -4.23 17.27 4.80
C ILE A 172 -4.24 18.74 5.23
N GLY A 173 -4.48 18.95 6.52
CA GLY A 173 -4.60 20.28 7.13
C GLY A 173 -4.17 20.25 8.58
N GLU A 174 -4.46 21.32 9.30
CA GLU A 174 -4.01 21.56 10.67
C GLU A 174 -4.14 20.35 11.61
N LYS A 175 -5.30 19.69 11.64
CA LYS A 175 -5.62 18.69 12.66
C LYS A 175 -5.10 17.28 12.35
N ASN A 176 -4.85 16.96 11.08
CA ASN A 176 -4.39 15.63 10.68
C ASN A 176 -2.97 15.60 10.09
N THR A 177 -2.31 16.77 9.91
CA THR A 177 -0.91 16.84 9.43
C THR A 177 0.04 15.96 10.26
N ARG A 178 -0.15 15.88 11.58
CA ARG A 178 0.69 15.04 12.46
C ARG A 178 0.62 13.55 12.12
N TYR A 179 -0.57 13.05 11.79
CA TYR A 179 -0.77 11.65 11.42
C TYR A 179 -0.20 11.38 10.03
N PHE A 180 -0.38 12.33 9.10
CA PHE A 180 0.18 12.24 7.76
C PHE A 180 1.72 12.21 7.79
N VAL A 181 2.36 13.10 8.54
CA VAL A 181 3.83 13.10 8.68
C VAL A 181 4.31 11.82 9.36
N ALA A 182 3.63 11.35 10.41
CA ALA A 182 3.97 10.09 11.05
C ALA A 182 3.83 8.90 10.07
N PHE A 183 2.80 8.89 9.22
CA PHE A 183 2.60 7.88 8.18
C PHE A 183 3.71 7.90 7.12
N LEU A 184 4.25 9.07 6.77
CA LEU A 184 5.33 9.18 5.77
C LEU A 184 6.71 8.78 6.28
N VAL A 185 6.96 8.97 7.59
CA VAL A 185 8.24 8.61 8.22
C VAL A 185 8.29 7.15 8.64
N TRP A 186 7.11 6.51 8.71
CA TRP A 186 6.93 5.11 9.00
C TRP A 186 7.38 4.21 7.85
#